data_AF-A0A3B9YQN3-F1
#
_entry.id   AF-A0A3B9YQN3-F1
#
_cell.length_a   1.000
_cell.length_b   1.000
_cell.length_c   1.000
_cell.angle_alpha   90.00
_cell.angle_beta   90.00
_cell.angle_gamma   90.00
#
_symmetry.space_group_name_H-M   'P 1'
#
loop_
_entity.id
_entity.type
_entity.pdbx_description
1 polymer ?
#
loop_
_entity_poly.entity_id
_entity_poly.type
_entity_poly.pdbx_seq_one_letter_code
_entity_poly.pdbx_strand_id
1 'polypeptide(L)'
;MPDIYHGIGLRVRVERTRLGWTQEELGERAALHPAYIGQIERGTKKISIETLRRLAKALSVQMSDLLNESPTPTQEAWETKIGGLLRDNHPEEKELLYDTLRHLAKSIRRGRRKSKR
;
A
#
# COMPACT_ATOMS: atom_id res chain seq x y z
N MET A 1 -7.82 -15.21 -14.37
CA MET A 1 -7.88 -13.86 -13.76
C MET A 1 -7.23 -13.94 -12.39
N PRO A 2 -6.41 -12.97 -11.98
CA PRO A 2 -5.94 -12.90 -10.59
C PRO A 2 -7.16 -12.77 -9.68
N ASP A 3 -7.32 -13.70 -8.74
CA ASP A 3 -8.39 -13.62 -7.74
C ASP A 3 -8.03 -12.51 -6.74
N ILE A 4 -8.93 -11.53 -6.53
CA ILE A 4 -8.75 -10.43 -5.57
C ILE A 4 -8.37 -10.95 -4.18
N TYR A 5 -8.89 -12.11 -3.77
CA TYR A 5 -8.58 -12.72 -2.49
C TYR A 5 -7.14 -13.25 -2.41
N HIS A 6 -6.58 -13.70 -3.53
CA HIS A 6 -5.18 -14.09 -3.60
C HIS A 6 -4.25 -12.89 -3.43
N GLY A 7 -4.57 -11.76 -4.08
CA GLY A 7 -3.82 -10.51 -3.91
C GLY A 7 -3.85 -10.02 -2.46
N ILE A 8 -5.04 -10.00 -1.84
CA ILE A 8 -5.20 -9.64 -0.43
C ILE A 8 -4.37 -10.57 0.46
N GLY A 9 -4.47 -11.88 0.23
CA GLY A 9 -3.74 -12.90 0.99
C GLY A 9 -2.23 -12.71 0.95
N LEU A 10 -1.67 -12.42 -0.23
CA LEU A 10 -0.25 -12.13 -0.38
C LEU A 10 0.17 -10.89 0.43
N ARG A 11 -0.60 -9.80 0.37
CA ARG A 11 -0.28 -8.56 1.10
C ARG A 11 -0.37 -8.74 2.62
N VAL A 12 -1.37 -9.48 3.10
CA VAL A 12 -1.46 -9.88 4.52
C VAL A 12 -0.21 -10.65 4.95
N ARG A 13 0.25 -11.60 4.12
CA ARG A 13 1.47 -12.37 4.40
C ARG A 13 2.73 -11.49 4.41
N VAL A 14 2.85 -10.58 3.44
CA VAL A 14 3.98 -9.64 3.35
C VAL A 14 4.07 -8.79 4.63
N GLU A 15 2.97 -8.14 5.03
CA GLU A 15 2.97 -7.31 6.24
C GLU A 15 3.21 -8.12 7.51
N ARG A 16 2.60 -9.31 7.62
CA ARG A 16 2.84 -10.19 8.76
C ARG A 16 4.32 -10.57 8.88
N THR A 17 4.95 -10.97 7.77
CA THR A 17 6.36 -11.38 7.77
C THR A 17 7.30 -10.22 7.98
N ARG A 18 6.97 -9.01 7.51
CA ARG A 18 7.71 -7.77 7.81
C ARG A 18 7.75 -7.48 9.31
N LEU A 19 6.69 -7.83 10.04
CA LEU A 19 6.60 -7.71 11.50
C LEU A 19 7.21 -8.91 12.27
N GLY A 20 7.71 -9.92 11.56
CA GLY A 20 8.30 -11.12 12.15
C GLY A 20 7.29 -12.07 12.81
N TRP A 21 5.99 -11.94 12.50
CA TRP A 21 4.93 -12.71 13.18
C TRP A 21 4.62 -14.05 12.51
N THR A 22 4.24 -15.03 13.31
CA THR A 22 3.62 -16.30 12.89
C THR A 22 2.14 -16.10 12.53
N GLN A 23 1.53 -17.10 11.88
CA GLN A 23 0.09 -17.05 11.58
C GLN A 23 -0.75 -17.09 12.87
N GLU A 24 -0.26 -17.78 13.90
CA GLU A 24 -0.82 -17.82 15.24
C GLU A 24 -0.83 -16.42 15.87
N GLU A 25 0.29 -15.72 15.82
CA GLU A 25 0.44 -14.38 16.38
C GLU A 25 -0.44 -13.33 15.68
N LEU A 26 -0.57 -13.41 14.36
CA LEU A 26 -1.52 -12.57 13.61
C LEU A 26 -2.97 -12.94 13.94
N GLY A 27 -3.25 -14.25 14.07
CA GLY A 27 -4.55 -14.75 14.46
C GLY A 27 -5.00 -14.16 15.79
N GLU A 28 -4.15 -14.25 16.81
CA GLU A 28 -4.41 -13.67 18.13
C GLU A 28 -4.69 -12.16 18.06
N ARG A 29 -3.80 -11.39 17.40
CA ARG A 29 -3.93 -9.92 17.28
C ARG A 29 -5.16 -9.48 16.48
N ALA A 30 -5.54 -10.25 15.47
CA ALA A 30 -6.75 -10.01 14.68
C ALA A 30 -8.00 -10.63 15.31
N ALA A 31 -7.88 -11.39 16.41
CA ALA A 31 -8.89 -12.27 17.01
C ALA A 31 -9.49 -13.33 16.06
N LEU A 32 -8.68 -13.81 15.11
CA LEU A 32 -9.03 -14.81 14.09
C LEU A 32 -8.31 -16.13 14.37
N HIS A 33 -8.93 -17.24 13.97
CA HIS A 33 -8.29 -18.55 14.12
C HIS A 33 -7.04 -18.64 13.20
N PRO A 34 -5.90 -19.21 13.65
CA PRO A 34 -4.68 -19.30 12.85
C PRO A 34 -4.88 -20.03 11.50
N ALA A 35 -5.66 -21.11 11.51
CA ALA A 35 -6.02 -21.82 10.28
C ALA A 35 -6.78 -20.93 9.26
N TYR A 36 -7.61 -19.99 9.75
CA TYR A 36 -8.30 -19.03 8.90
C TYR A 36 -7.31 -18.01 8.32
N ILE A 37 -6.33 -17.53 9.09
CA ILE A 37 -5.21 -16.72 8.56
C ILE A 37 -4.50 -17.46 7.41
N GLY A 38 -4.15 -18.73 7.60
CA GLY A 38 -3.53 -19.52 6.54
C GLY A 38 -4.38 -19.65 5.28
N GLN A 39 -5.70 -19.79 5.42
CA GLN A 39 -6.63 -19.83 4.28
C GLN A 39 -6.70 -18.48 3.54
N ILE A 40 -6.69 -17.37 4.29
CA ILE A 40 -6.67 -16.00 3.77
C ILE A 40 -5.39 -15.76 2.99
N GLU A 41 -4.22 -16.09 3.56
CA GLU A 41 -2.93 -15.85 2.91
C GLU A 41 -2.75 -16.62 1.60
N ARG A 42 -3.38 -17.79 1.48
CA ARG A 42 -3.39 -18.57 0.22
C ARG A 42 -4.45 -18.07 -0.78
N GLY A 43 -5.33 -17.15 -0.38
CA GLY A 43 -6.47 -16.71 -1.18
C GLY A 43 -7.58 -17.75 -1.31
N THR A 44 -7.55 -18.82 -0.51
CA THR A 44 -8.51 -19.94 -0.63
C THR A 44 -9.88 -19.66 -0.02
N LYS A 45 -10.04 -18.52 0.66
CA LYS A 45 -11.26 -18.16 1.37
C LYS A 45 -11.62 -16.70 1.17
N LYS A 46 -12.89 -16.46 0.82
CA LYS A 46 -13.46 -15.11 0.77
C LYS A 46 -13.56 -14.54 2.19
N ILE A 47 -13.18 -13.28 2.36
CA ILE A 47 -13.24 -12.57 3.64
C ILE A 47 -14.27 -11.45 3.58
N SER A 48 -14.88 -11.14 4.72
CA SER A 48 -15.72 -9.96 4.84
C SER A 48 -14.87 -8.69 4.96
N ILE A 49 -15.50 -7.54 4.72
CA ILE A 49 -14.90 -6.21 4.97
C ILE A 49 -14.50 -6.08 6.44
N GLU A 50 -15.27 -6.66 7.35
CA GLU A 50 -14.97 -6.65 8.80
C GLU A 50 -13.69 -7.46 9.11
N THR A 51 -13.52 -8.64 8.51
CA THR A 51 -12.27 -9.41 8.63
C THR A 51 -11.09 -8.61 8.07
N LEU A 52 -11.25 -7.96 6.92
CA LEU A 52 -10.22 -7.12 6.32
C LEU A 52 -9.84 -5.95 7.24
N ARG A 53 -10.82 -5.28 7.87
CA ARG A 53 -10.61 -4.20 8.84
C ARG A 53 -9.82 -4.67 10.05
N ARG A 54 -10.15 -5.86 10.58
CA ARG A 54 -9.45 -6.47 11.72
C ARG A 54 -7.99 -6.80 11.40
N LEU A 55 -7.74 -7.35 10.21
CA LEU A 55 -6.38 -7.61 9.73
C LEU A 55 -5.59 -6.32 9.55
N ALA A 56 -6.15 -5.32 8.89
CA ALA A 56 -5.53 -4.01 8.71
C ALA A 56 -5.16 -3.37 10.06
N LYS A 57 -6.09 -3.39 11.03
CA LYS A 57 -5.84 -2.92 12.39
C LYS A 57 -4.73 -3.70 13.08
N ALA A 58 -4.73 -5.04 13.01
CA ALA A 58 -3.71 -5.88 13.63
C ALA A 58 -2.31 -5.63 13.04
N LEU A 59 -2.23 -5.41 11.73
CA LEU A 59 -0.99 -5.17 10.98
C LEU A 59 -0.54 -3.70 11.01
N SER A 60 -1.34 -2.80 11.62
CA SER A 60 -1.09 -1.35 11.65
C SER A 60 -0.96 -0.72 10.25
N VAL A 61 -1.80 -1.16 9.31
CA VAL A 61 -1.89 -0.64 7.94
C VAL A 61 -3.32 -0.18 7.63
N GLN A 62 -3.51 0.55 6.55
CA GLN A 62 -4.85 0.87 6.06
C GLN A 62 -5.44 -0.31 5.28
N MET A 63 -6.77 -0.41 5.24
CA MET A 63 -7.43 -1.44 4.42
C MET A 63 -7.11 -1.30 2.93
N SER A 64 -6.86 -0.07 2.45
CA SER A 64 -6.41 0.21 1.08
C SER A 64 -5.12 -0.49 0.74
N ASP A 65 -4.19 -0.57 1.71
CA ASP A 65 -2.86 -1.15 1.51
C ASP A 65 -2.99 -2.67 1.27
N LEU A 66 -3.99 -3.30 1.89
CA LEU A 66 -4.33 -4.70 1.67
C LEU A 66 -5.20 -4.94 0.42
N LEU A 67 -5.81 -3.92 -0.16
CA LEU A 67 -6.65 -4.01 -1.37
C LEU A 67 -5.91 -3.68 -2.67
N ASN A 68 -4.82 -2.91 -2.60
CA ASN A 68 -4.15 -2.36 -3.77
C ASN A 68 -3.58 -3.45 -4.68
N GLU A 69 -4.12 -3.58 -5.90
CA GLU A 69 -3.73 -4.60 -6.90
C GLU A 69 -2.35 -4.38 -7.54
N SER A 70 -1.72 -3.24 -7.26
CA SER A 70 -0.44 -2.86 -7.85
C SER A 70 0.72 -3.59 -7.16
N PRO A 71 1.57 -4.35 -7.88
CA PRO A 71 2.82 -4.82 -7.32
C PRO A 71 3.79 -3.64 -7.32
N THR A 72 4.21 -3.11 -6.17
CA THR A 72 5.64 -2.90 -5.85
C THR A 72 5.88 -2.10 -4.55
N PRO A 73 6.83 -2.56 -3.71
CA PRO A 73 7.57 -1.73 -2.73
C PRO A 73 8.45 -0.63 -3.35
N THR A 74 8.09 -0.07 -4.51
CA THR A 74 8.94 0.85 -5.29
C THR A 74 8.29 2.21 -5.51
N GLN A 75 6.96 2.34 -5.39
CA GLN A 75 6.32 3.66 -5.35
C GLN A 75 6.66 4.45 -4.09
N GLU A 76 6.91 3.75 -2.98
CA GLU A 76 7.16 4.38 -1.69
C GLU A 76 8.48 5.15 -1.62
N ALA A 77 9.49 4.87 -2.46
CA ALA A 77 10.79 5.53 -2.33
C ALA A 77 10.75 7.03 -2.64
N TRP A 78 10.03 7.44 -3.69
CA TRP A 78 9.94 8.86 -4.07
C TRP A 78 8.67 9.52 -3.56
N GLU A 79 7.55 8.81 -3.49
CA GLU A 79 6.31 9.36 -2.92
C GLU A 79 6.48 9.65 -1.43
N THR A 80 7.20 8.80 -0.68
CA THR A 80 7.53 9.06 0.73
C THR A 80 8.54 10.19 0.89
N LYS A 81 9.57 10.27 0.02
CA LYS A 81 10.55 11.38 0.05
C LYS A 81 9.89 12.72 -0.26
N ILE A 82 9.05 12.77 -1.30
CA ILE A 82 8.28 13.97 -1.66
C ILE A 82 7.29 14.31 -0.55
N GLY A 83 6.59 13.32 0.01
CA GLY A 83 5.68 13.51 1.14
C GLY A 83 6.39 13.96 2.42
N GLY A 84 7.63 13.54 2.67
CA GLY A 84 8.49 14.05 3.74
C GLY A 84 8.81 15.53 3.55
N LEU A 85 9.34 15.89 2.38
CA LEU A 85 9.63 17.28 2.02
C LEU A 85 8.38 18.16 2.19
N LEU A 86 7.21 17.74 1.72
CA LEU A 86 5.99 18.52 1.87
C LEU A 86 5.49 18.62 3.32
N ARG A 87 5.79 17.65 4.20
CA ARG A 87 5.42 17.74 5.62
C ARG A 87 6.24 18.80 6.35
N ASP A 88 7.54 18.87 6.06
CA ASP A 88 8.51 19.66 6.82
C ASP A 88 8.55 21.16 6.44
N ASN A 89 7.82 21.58 5.40
CA ASN A 89 7.78 22.99 4.95
C ASN A 89 6.55 23.75 5.50
N HIS A 90 6.61 25.08 5.50
CA HIS A 90 5.48 25.95 5.88
C HIS A 90 4.37 25.93 4.80
N PRO A 91 3.09 26.19 5.13
CA PRO A 91 1.99 26.15 4.15
C PRO A 91 2.24 26.93 2.85
N GLU A 92 2.83 28.13 2.94
CA GLU A 92 3.14 28.97 1.77
C GLU A 92 4.23 28.34 0.86
N GLU A 93 5.20 27.66 1.46
CA GLU A 93 6.26 26.95 0.73
C GLU A 93 5.71 25.70 0.04
N LYS A 94 4.73 25.01 0.64
CA LYS A 94 4.08 23.84 0.02
C LYS A 94 3.35 24.21 -1.27
N GLU A 95 2.70 25.36 -1.30
CA GLU A 95 1.99 25.85 -2.49
C GLU A 95 2.98 26.13 -3.63
N LEU A 96 4.07 26.84 -3.34
CA LEU A 96 5.14 27.10 -4.31
C LEU A 96 5.80 25.80 -4.81
N LEU A 97 6.07 24.86 -3.92
CA LEU A 97 6.64 23.56 -4.26
C LEU A 97 5.71 22.77 -5.19
N TYR A 98 4.42 22.75 -4.88
CA TYR A 98 3.41 22.09 -5.73
C TYR A 98 3.36 22.69 -7.14
N ASP A 99 3.27 24.02 -7.24
CA ASP A 99 3.19 24.69 -8.54
C ASP A 99 4.45 24.50 -9.37
N THR A 100 5.62 24.51 -8.73
CA THR A 100 6.89 24.22 -9.38
C THR A 100 6.92 22.80 -9.93
N LEU A 101 6.57 21.80 -9.11
CA LEU A 101 6.50 20.39 -9.52
C LEU A 101 5.49 20.19 -10.66
N ARG A 102 4.34 20.87 -10.60
CA ARG A 102 3.32 20.84 -11.64
C ARG A 102 3.85 21.38 -12.98
N HIS A 103 4.59 22.47 -12.97
CA HIS A 103 5.19 23.04 -14.18
C HIS A 103 6.27 22.13 -14.77
N LEU A 104 7.16 21.61 -13.93
CA LEU A 104 8.19 20.65 -14.35
C LEU A 104 7.56 19.39 -14.97
N ALA A 105 6.52 18.83 -14.34
CA ALA A 105 5.82 17.67 -14.86
C ALA A 105 5.12 17.94 -16.21
N LYS A 106 4.59 19.15 -16.42
CA LYS A 106 4.04 19.57 -17.73
C LYS A 106 5.14 19.68 -18.79
N SER A 107 6.29 20.23 -18.44
CA SER A 107 7.45 20.38 -19.35
C SER A 107 7.98 19.03 -19.82
N ILE A 108 8.19 18.09 -18.88
CA ILE A 108 8.67 16.72 -19.18
C ILE A 108 7.72 16.00 -20.16
N ARG A 109 6.40 16.11 -19.95
CA ARG A 109 5.41 15.50 -20.86
C ARG A 109 5.46 16.08 -22.27
N ARG A 110 5.74 17.38 -22.40
CA ARG A 110 5.91 18.05 -23.71
C ARG A 110 7.20 17.61 -24.41
N GLY A 111 8.31 17.48 -23.68
CA GLY A 111 9.58 16.99 -24.21
C GLY A 111 9.49 15.56 -24.76
N ARG A 112 8.85 14.64 -24.03
CA ARG A 112 8.63 13.25 -24.49
C ARG A 112 7.77 13.14 -25.75
N ARG A 113 6.85 14.08 -25.97
CA ARG A 113 6.01 14.12 -27.19
C ARG A 113 6.76 14.63 -28.41
N LYS A 114 7.75 15.52 -28.24
CA LYS A 114 8.59 16.03 -29.33
C LYS A 114 9.66 15.02 -29.77
N SER A 115 10.17 14.19 -28.86
CA SER A 115 11.18 13.16 -29.14
C SER A 115 10.64 11.91 -29.86
N LYS A 116 9.32 11.80 -30.09
CA LYS A 116 8.66 10.67 -30.77
C LYS A 116 8.21 10.99 -32.21
N ARG A 117 8.57 12.16 -32.74
CA ARG A 117 8.39 12.56 -34.14
C ARG A 117 9.75 12.60 -34.81
#